data_AF-A0A1G3UC22-F1
#
_entry.id   AF-A0A1G3UC22-F1
#
_cell.length_a   1.000
_cell.length_b   1.000
_cell.length_c   1.000
_cell.angle_alpha   90.00
_cell.angle_beta   90.00
_cell.angle_gamma   90.00
#
_symmetry.space_group_name_H-M   'P 1'
#
loop_
_entity.id
_entity.type
_entity.pdbx_description
1 polymer ?
#
loop_
_entity_poly.entity_id
_entity_poly.type
_entity_poly.pdbx_seq_one_letter_code
_entity_poly.pdbx_strand_id
1 'polypeptide(L)' 'MLNSTVRARVDSNLKSETEAIFAKIGMTTSQAINIFLTRVKYERGIPFELKIPNQTTIDAMQEAKNLDGDVVSIKEL' A
#
# COMPACT_ATOMS: atom_id res chain seq x y z
N MET A 1 -27.48 -11.21 -12.64
CA MET A 1 -26.30 -10.90 -11.80
C MET A 1 -26.62 -9.64 -11.02
N LEU A 2 -26.52 -9.63 -9.68
CA LEU A 2 -26.63 -8.38 -8.94
C LEU A 2 -25.37 -7.55 -9.22
N ASN A 3 -25.53 -6.43 -9.89
CA ASN A 3 -24.49 -5.41 -9.99
C ASN A 3 -24.56 -4.52 -8.74
N SER A 4 -23.40 -4.13 -8.21
CA SER A 4 -23.30 -3.19 -7.09
C SER A 4 -22.41 -2.04 -7.51
N THR A 5 -22.81 -0.82 -7.17
CA THR A 5 -22.09 0.39 -7.57
C THR A 5 -21.21 0.87 -6.41
N VAL A 6 -19.93 1.10 -6.69
CA VAL A 6 -19.00 1.77 -5.75
C VAL A 6 -18.97 3.25 -6.10
N ARG A 7 -19.24 4.13 -5.13
CA ARG A 7 -19.12 5.58 -5.27
C ARG A 7 -18.18 6.10 -4.18
N ALA A 8 -17.15 6.82 -4.58
CA ALA A 8 -16.21 7.48 -3.68
C ALA A 8 -15.99 8.92 -4.14
N ARG A 9 -15.91 9.86 -3.18
CA ARG A 9 -15.44 11.21 -3.47
C ARG A 9 -13.92 11.17 -3.54
N VAL A 10 -13.38 11.78 -4.58
CA VAL A 10 -11.94 11.89 -4.81
C VAL A 10 -11.63 13.32 -5.26
N ASP A 11 -10.40 13.75 -5.00
CA ASP A 11 -9.90 15.00 -5.54
C ASP A 11 -9.93 14.99 -7.08
N SER A 12 -10.25 16.14 -7.69
CA SER A 12 -10.40 16.25 -9.14
C SER A 12 -9.08 16.05 -9.89
N ASN A 13 -7.98 16.53 -9.32
CA ASN A 13 -6.65 16.39 -9.91
C ASN A 13 -6.18 14.94 -9.78
N LEU A 14 -6.39 14.32 -8.61
CA LEU A 14 -6.11 12.90 -8.42
C LEU A 14 -6.83 12.03 -9.45
N LYS A 15 -8.11 12.32 -9.74
CA LYS A 15 -8.89 11.60 -10.74
C LYS A 15 -8.29 11.74 -12.14
N SER A 16 -8.00 12.98 -12.58
CA SER A 16 -7.49 13.22 -13.94
C SER A 16 -6.10 12.64 -14.15
N GLU A 17 -5.20 12.78 -13.17
CA GLU A 17 -3.85 12.22 -13.22
C GLU A 17 -3.87 10.69 -13.30
N THR A 18 -4.68 10.04 -12.46
CA THR A 18 -4.78 8.58 -12.44
C THR A 18 -5.45 8.03 -13.70
N GLU A 19 -6.48 8.70 -14.24
CA GLU A 19 -7.10 8.31 -15.52
C GLU A 19 -6.10 8.36 -16.68
N ALA A 20 -5.23 9.37 -16.73
CA ALA A 20 -4.18 9.44 -17.75
C ALA A 20 -3.16 8.30 -17.62
N ILE A 21 -2.81 7.90 -16.39
CA ILE A 21 -1.92 6.75 -16.14
C ILE A 21 -2.60 5.45 -16.58
N PHE A 22 -3.86 5.22 -16.18
CA PHE A 22 -4.58 4.00 -16.55
C PHE A 22 -4.79 3.89 -18.06
N ALA A 23 -5.06 5.00 -18.74
CA ALA A 23 -5.20 5.02 -20.20
C ALA A 23 -3.91 4.56 -20.92
N LYS A 24 -2.73 4.97 -20.42
CA LYS A 24 -1.44 4.54 -20.99
C LYS A 24 -1.21 3.03 -20.90
N ILE A 25 -1.81 2.36 -19.92
CA ILE A 25 -1.73 0.91 -19.73
C ILE A 25 -3.01 0.18 -20.20
N GLY A 26 -3.90 0.86 -20.93
CA GLY A 26 -5.10 0.26 -21.52
C GLY A 26 -6.17 -0.14 -20.50
N MET A 27 -6.23 0.55 -19.36
CA MET A 27 -7.14 0.25 -18.26
C MET A 27 -8.03 1.45 -17.92
N THR A 28 -9.22 1.18 -17.39
CA THR A 28 -10.14 2.17 -16.84
C THR A 28 -10.06 2.20 -15.31
N THR A 29 -10.43 3.32 -14.70
CA THR A 29 -10.52 3.46 -13.23
C THR A 29 -11.41 2.38 -12.61
N SER A 30 -12.52 2.03 -13.26
CA SER A 30 -13.42 0.97 -12.79
C SER A 30 -12.75 -0.41 -12.77
N GLN A 31 -11.92 -0.73 -13.77
CA GLN A 31 -11.15 -1.97 -13.77
C GLN A 31 -10.12 -1.98 -12.63
N ALA A 32 -9.42 -0.87 -12.42
CA ALA A 32 -8.45 -0.73 -11.33
C ALA A 32 -9.11 -0.93 -9.95
N ILE A 33 -10.28 -0.30 -9.72
CA ILE A 33 -11.04 -0.47 -8.47
C ILE A 33 -11.48 -1.93 -8.28
N ASN A 34 -11.93 -2.60 -9.34
CA ASN A 34 -12.30 -4.02 -9.25
C ASN A 34 -11.11 -4.92 -8.91
N ILE A 35 -9.93 -4.65 -9.49
CA ILE A 35 -8.69 -5.38 -9.16
C ILE A 35 -8.33 -5.17 -7.70
N PHE A 36 -8.37 -3.92 -7.22
CA PHE A 36 -8.11 -3.58 -5.82
C PHE A 36 -9.03 -4.37 -4.87
N LEU A 37 -10.35 -4.31 -5.07
CA LEU A 37 -11.32 -5.04 -4.24
C LEU A 37 -11.13 -6.56 -4.32
N THR A 38 -10.74 -7.06 -5.49
CA THR A 38 -10.42 -8.48 -5.68
C THR A 38 -9.19 -8.87 -4.87
N ARG A 39 -8.12 -8.07 -4.87
CA ARG A 39 -6.93 -8.32 -4.05
C ARG A 39 -7.25 -8.24 -2.56
N VAL A 40 -8.02 -7.25 -2.12
CA VAL A 40 -8.48 -7.15 -0.72
C VAL A 40 -9.22 -8.42 -0.29
N LYS A 41 -10.11 -8.94 -1.14
CA LYS A 41 -10.85 -10.18 -0.88
C LYS A 41 -9.93 -11.39 -0.74
N TYR A 42 -8.92 -11.53 -1.61
CA TYR A 42 -7.99 -12.66 -1.59
C TYR A 42 -7.01 -12.60 -0.43
N GLU A 43 -6.45 -11.43 -0.15
CA GLU A 43 -5.43 -11.25 0.88
C GLU A 43 -6.02 -11.10 2.28
N ARG A 44 -7.34 -10.91 2.40
CA ARG A 44 -8.02 -10.60 3.66
C ARG A 44 -7.40 -9.38 4.36
N GLY A 45 -6.91 -8.42 3.58
CA GLY A 45 -6.16 -7.26 4.03
C GLY A 45 -6.02 -6.21 2.93
N ILE A 46 -5.32 -5.11 3.21
CA ILE A 46 -5.05 -4.09 2.21
C ILE A 46 -3.88 -4.55 1.32
N PRO A 47 -4.02 -4.55 -0.02
CA PRO A 47 -3.07 -5.15 -0.95
C PRO A 47 -1.89 -4.23 -1.28
N PHE A 48 -1.43 -3.50 -0.28
CA PHE A 48 -0.22 -2.70 -0.28
C PHE A 48 0.23 -2.52 1.16
N GLU A 49 1.53 -2.34 1.36
CA GLU A 49 2.08 -2.15 2.70
C GLU A 49 1.52 -0.88 3.34
N LEU A 50 0.79 -1.04 4.45
CA LEU A 50 0.30 0.07 5.25
C LEU A 50 1.45 0.65 6.07
N LYS A 51 2.26 1.51 5.46
CA LYS A 51 3.36 2.19 6.14
C LYS A 51 2.91 3.51 6.76
N ILE A 52 2.69 3.49 8.06
CA ILE A 52 3.07 4.61 8.94
C ILE A 52 4.12 4.00 9.86
N PRO A 53 5.42 4.33 9.71
CA PRO A 53 6.41 3.79 10.63
C PRO A 53 6.02 4.24 12.04
N ASN A 54 5.73 3.28 12.93
CA ASN A 54 5.47 3.57 14.33
C ASN A 54 6.77 4.05 15.00
N GLN A 55 6.67 4.73 16.13
CA GLN A 55 7.85 5.32 16.79
C GLN A 55 8.95 4.26 17.02
N THR A 56 8.59 3.05 17.45
CA THR A 56 9.52 1.92 17.62
C THR A 56 10.26 1.53 16.33
N THR A 57 9.60 1.61 15.17
CA THR A 57 10.21 1.32 13.86
C THR A 57 11.13 2.46 13.44
N ILE A 58 10.77 3.71 13.74
CA ILE A 58 11.63 4.88 13.52
C ILE A 58 12.89 4.77 14.39
N ASP A 59 12.72 4.43 15.67
CA ASP A 59 13.80 4.30 16.65
C ASP A 59 14.74 3.15 16.26
N ALA A 60 14.21 1.97 15.90
CA ALA A 60 15.02 0.85 15.42
C ALA A 60 15.78 1.16 14.12
N MET A 61 15.18 1.93 13.20
CA MET A 61 15.87 2.39 11.98
C MET A 61 16.96 3.42 12.30
N GLN A 62 16.79 4.24 13.33
CA GLN A 62 17.82 5.17 13.81
C GLN A 62 18.96 4.43 14.53
N GLU A 63 18.65 3.50 15.42
CA GLU A 63 19.60 2.65 16.14
C GLU A 63 20.47 1.84 15.15
N ALA A 64 19.84 1.20 14.16
CA ALA A 64 20.54 0.48 13.09
C ALA A 64 21.43 1.39 12.24
N LYS A 65 21.00 2.64 11.98
CA LYS A 65 21.78 3.63 11.22
C LYS A 65 22.98 4.15 12.01
N ASN A 66 22.84 4.28 13.33
CA ASN A 66 23.89 4.76 14.22
C ASN A 66 24.82 3.64 14.69
N LEU A 67 24.48 2.37 14.42
CA LEU A 67 25.16 1.18 14.95
C LEU A 67 25.11 1.10 16.48
N ASP A 68 24.04 1.62 17.09
CA ASP A 68 23.88 1.71 18.55
C ASP A 68 23.25 0.45 19.17
N GLY A 69 22.94 -0.57 18.36
CA GLY A 69 22.29 -1.80 18.81
C GLY A 69 23.26 -2.86 19.34
N ASP A 70 22.76 -3.72 20.22
CA ASP A 70 23.54 -4.82 20.79
C ASP A 70 23.97 -5.82 19.70
N VAL A 71 25.28 -5.96 19.51
CA VAL A 71 25.86 -6.90 18.55
C VAL A 71 25.88 -8.29 19.19
N VAL A 72 24.92 -9.14 18.83
CA VAL A 72 24.88 -10.53 19.29
C VAL A 72 25.52 -11.44 18.25
N SER A 73 26.41 -12.33 18.69
CA SER A 73 27.03 -13.32 17.80
C SER A 73 26.07 -14.45 17.52
N ILE A 74 26.07 -15.01 16.31
CA ILE A 74 25.21 -16.15 15.90
C ILE A 74 25.41 -17.38 16.81
N LYS A 75 26.50 -17.44 17.57
CA LYS A 75 26.79 -18.49 18.56
C LYS A 75 26.01 -18.35 19.88
N GLU A 76 25.35 -17.21 20.10
CA GLU A 76 24.67 -16.83 21.35
C GLU A 76 23.14 -16.77 21.20
N LEU A 77 22.61 -17.16 20.03
CA LEU A 77 21.18 -17.45 19.77
C LEU A 77 20.88 -18.94 20.03
#